data_AF-A0A6U5JWD7-F1
#
_entry.id   AF-A0A6U5JWD7-F1
#
_cell.length_a   1.000
_cell.length_b   1.000
_cell.length_c   1.000
_cell.angle_alpha   90.00
_cell.angle_beta   90.00
_cell.angle_gamma   90.00
#
_symmetry.space_group_name_H-M   'P 1'
#
loop_
_entity.id
_entity.type
_entity.pdbx_description
1 polymer ?
#
loop_
_entity_poly.entity_id
_entity_poly.type
_entity_poly.pdbx_seq_one_letter_code
_entity_poly.pdbx_strand_id
1 'polypeptide(L)'
;KAMSLAHRAIVLAACVQAGLGLRLPRFPPTTAGGLQSRREAVGAAATLGLGLLASPPRAASASLDPSDLSRFKKALEGVDYLLNNWEKETQECTTSGNGECKDTPDKVRYYFGLRTTDHPLFGLDKLFAKATDRLPDDVDFEAWIETSEGLSSQISKINELSYTSSFGEYNPGGGKELVRKYLLLTKEQVVLAKGSLETIVSMLKI
;
A
#
# COMPACT_ATOMS: atom_id res chain seq x y z
N LYS A 1 31.03 -21.29 -24.24
CA LYS A 1 31.59 -19.92 -24.37
C LYS A 1 30.55 -18.99 -23.77
N ALA A 2 30.84 -18.49 -22.58
CA ALA A 2 29.85 -18.01 -21.60
C ALA A 2 29.41 -16.54 -21.84
N MET A 3 28.11 -16.31 -21.61
CA MET A 3 27.42 -15.04 -21.33
C MET A 3 26.46 -15.41 -20.18
N SER A 4 26.11 -14.63 -19.17
CA SER A 4 26.42 -13.27 -18.73
C SER A 4 25.85 -13.25 -17.31
N LEU A 5 26.68 -12.99 -16.29
CA LEU A 5 26.25 -12.91 -14.90
C LEU A 5 26.42 -11.47 -14.40
N ALA A 6 25.43 -11.04 -13.63
CA ALA A 6 25.51 -10.00 -12.60
C ALA A 6 25.70 -8.54 -13.06
N HIS A 7 24.62 -7.76 -12.94
CA HIS A 7 24.69 -6.35 -12.55
C HIS A 7 23.74 -6.12 -11.37
N ARG A 8 24.31 -6.21 -10.16
CA ARG A 8 23.79 -5.65 -8.91
C ARG A 8 24.92 -4.79 -8.33
N ALA A 9 24.74 -3.47 -8.28
CA ALA A 9 25.50 -2.55 -7.43
C ALA A 9 24.67 -1.26 -7.31
N ILE A 10 24.05 -1.00 -6.15
CA ILE A 10 24.58 -0.18 -5.05
C ILE A 10 24.78 1.27 -5.51
N VAL A 11 23.83 2.15 -5.17
CA VAL A 11 24.04 3.61 -5.17
C VAL A 11 24.03 4.06 -3.72
N LEU A 12 25.21 4.47 -3.28
CA LEU A 12 25.55 4.98 -1.96
C LEU A 12 25.13 6.46 -1.86
N ALA A 13 24.72 6.84 -0.65
CA ALA A 13 24.30 8.17 -0.25
C ALA A 13 25.40 9.24 -0.38
N ALA A 14 25.01 10.45 -0.76
CA ALA A 14 25.79 11.67 -0.58
C ALA A 14 24.88 12.80 -0.04
N CYS A 15 24.92 13.00 1.29
CA CYS A 15 24.40 14.20 1.93
C CYS A 15 25.46 15.30 1.87
N VAL A 16 25.20 16.33 1.07
CA VAL A 16 25.98 17.57 1.01
C VAL A 16 25.52 18.51 2.13
N GLN A 17 26.44 18.85 3.04
CA GLN A 17 26.24 19.88 4.06
C GLN A 17 26.40 21.27 3.45
N ALA A 18 25.31 22.02 3.40
CA ALA A 18 25.34 23.47 3.17
C ALA A 18 25.30 24.18 4.53
N GLY A 19 26.44 24.78 4.92
CA GLY A 19 26.51 25.70 6.04
C GLY A 19 26.04 27.08 5.63
N LEU A 20 24.94 27.55 6.22
CA LEU A 20 24.64 28.97 6.34
C LEU A 20 24.41 29.31 7.81
N GLY A 21 25.28 30.18 8.32
CA GLY A 21 25.18 30.74 9.65
C GLY A 21 24.01 31.71 9.75
N LEU A 22 23.09 31.41 10.66
CA LEU A 22 22.14 32.36 11.21
C LEU A 22 22.47 32.55 12.69
N ARG A 23 23.03 33.73 13.00
CA ARG A 23 23.22 34.23 14.36
C ARG A 23 21.84 34.55 14.96
N LEU A 24 21.44 33.78 15.97
CA LEU A 24 20.30 34.13 16.82
C LEU A 24 20.71 35.18 17.87
N PRO A 25 19.81 36.12 18.24
CA PRO A 25 20.05 37.06 19.33
C PRO A 25 20.10 36.35 20.69
N ARG A 26 21.07 36.75 21.52
CA ARG A 26 21.20 36.38 22.94
C ARG A 26 20.06 37.01 23.74
N PHE A 27 19.25 36.19 24.41
CA PHE A 27 18.43 36.62 25.53
C PHE A 27 19.22 36.50 26.84
N PRO A 28 19.10 37.47 27.78
CA PRO A 28 19.75 37.37 29.08
C PRO A 28 19.09 36.30 29.97
N PRO A 29 19.85 35.67 30.88
CA PRO A 29 19.33 34.62 31.76
C PRO A 29 18.51 35.24 32.91
N THR A 30 17.26 34.81 33.06
CA THR A 30 16.56 34.94 34.35
C THR A 30 16.96 33.76 35.22
N THR A 31 17.57 34.08 36.35
CA THR A 31 18.04 33.16 37.37
C THR A 31 16.90 32.46 38.10
N ALA A 32 17.16 31.18 38.37
CA ALA A 32 16.80 30.42 39.58
C ALA A 32 15.35 30.00 39.78
N GLY A 33 15.13 28.69 39.65
CA GLY A 33 13.97 27.99 40.17
C GLY A 33 14.05 26.49 39.94
N GLY A 34 14.87 25.79 40.73
CA GLY A 34 14.67 24.39 41.11
C GLY A 34 14.79 23.32 40.02
N LEU A 35 15.95 22.69 39.96
CA LEU A 35 16.13 21.32 39.47
C LEU A 35 15.25 20.36 40.29
N GLN A 36 14.18 19.80 39.72
CA GLN A 36 13.67 18.51 40.16
C GLN A 36 13.33 17.61 38.95
N SER A 37 14.04 16.49 38.98
CA SER A 37 14.11 15.40 38.01
C SER A 37 12.74 14.83 37.67
N ARG A 38 12.44 14.68 36.38
CA ARG A 38 11.23 14.02 35.84
C ARG A 38 11.18 12.50 36.11
N ARG A 39 11.98 11.97 37.04
CA ARG A 39 12.14 10.54 37.30
C ARG A 39 11.50 10.04 38.60
N GLU A 40 10.82 10.88 39.37
CA GLU A 40 10.22 10.48 40.65
C GLU A 40 8.71 10.76 40.72
N ALA A 41 7.97 10.35 39.69
CA ALA A 41 6.50 10.35 39.73
C ALA A 41 5.92 8.95 39.44
N VAL A 42 6.61 7.90 39.88
CA VAL A 42 6.03 6.56 40.03
C VAL A 42 5.94 6.28 41.54
N GLY A 43 5.06 7.04 42.19
CA GLY A 43 4.65 6.82 43.57
C GLY A 43 3.23 6.27 43.56
N ALA A 44 3.10 4.99 43.89
CA ALA A 44 1.85 4.25 43.96
C ALA A 44 0.80 4.97 44.83
N ALA A 45 -0.36 5.26 44.23
CA ALA A 45 -1.58 5.61 44.95
C ALA A 45 -2.67 4.63 44.51
N ALA A 46 -2.78 3.53 45.26
CA ALA A 46 -3.94 2.66 45.26
C ALA A 46 -5.01 3.32 46.13
N THR A 47 -6.06 3.86 45.50
CA THR A 47 -7.30 4.22 46.19
C THR A 47 -8.51 3.73 45.41
N LEU A 48 -9.28 2.91 46.12
CA LEU A 48 -10.58 2.34 45.78
C LEU A 48 -11.57 3.43 45.36
N GLY A 49 -12.30 3.22 44.25
CA GLY A 49 -13.43 4.09 43.92
C GLY A 49 -14.01 3.91 42.53
N LEU A 50 -15.15 3.21 42.48
CA LEU A 50 -16.18 3.17 41.43
C LEU A 50 -15.88 2.38 40.15
N GLY A 51 -16.68 1.32 39.97
CA GLY A 51 -16.79 0.54 38.74
C GLY A 51 -17.35 1.36 37.59
N LEU A 52 -16.45 1.91 36.79
CA LEU A 52 -16.71 2.29 35.41
C LEU A 52 -16.29 1.11 34.52
N LEU A 53 -17.30 0.34 34.13
CA LEU A 53 -17.36 -0.55 32.98
C LEU A 53 -16.04 -0.69 32.20
N ALA A 54 -15.19 -1.61 32.67
CA ALA A 54 -14.11 -2.18 31.86
C ALA A 54 -14.76 -2.97 30.73
N SER A 55 -15.22 -2.28 29.69
CA SER A 55 -15.50 -2.91 28.42
C SER A 55 -14.14 -3.39 27.91
N PRO A 56 -13.90 -4.72 27.79
CA PRO A 56 -12.72 -5.16 27.07
C PRO A 56 -12.79 -4.49 25.69
N PRO A 57 -11.67 -3.98 25.15
CA PRO A 57 -11.66 -3.55 23.77
C PRO A 57 -12.11 -4.75 22.96
N ARG A 58 -13.33 -4.70 22.43
CA ARG A 58 -13.77 -5.62 21.38
C ARG A 58 -12.85 -5.30 20.22
N ALA A 59 -11.76 -6.04 20.11
CA ALA A 59 -11.11 -6.22 18.84
C ALA A 59 -12.23 -6.61 17.89
N ALA A 60 -12.53 -5.73 16.93
CA ALA A 60 -13.37 -6.08 15.80
C ALA A 60 -12.59 -7.09 14.97
N SER A 61 -12.49 -8.31 15.48
CA SER A 61 -12.24 -9.50 14.69
C SER A 61 -13.50 -9.65 13.87
N ALA A 62 -13.52 -9.03 12.69
CA ALA A 62 -14.39 -9.51 11.62
C ALA A 62 -14.07 -11.00 11.51
N SER A 63 -14.95 -11.83 12.04
CA SER A 63 -14.91 -13.27 11.90
C SER A 63 -15.14 -13.55 10.43
N LEU A 64 -14.06 -13.49 9.67
CA LEU A 64 -14.12 -13.79 8.25
C LEU A 64 -14.41 -15.30 8.12
N ASP A 65 -15.62 -15.59 7.65
CA ASP A 65 -16.30 -16.85 7.38
C ASP A 65 -15.67 -17.53 6.14
N PRO A 66 -15.85 -18.83 5.86
CA PRO A 66 -15.48 -19.45 4.58
C PRO A 66 -15.93 -18.68 3.32
N SER A 67 -16.93 -17.79 3.42
CA SER A 67 -17.26 -16.81 2.37
C SER A 67 -16.13 -15.80 2.07
N ASP A 68 -15.12 -15.67 2.93
CA ASP A 68 -14.06 -14.68 2.75
C ASP A 68 -12.96 -15.09 1.79
N LEU A 69 -12.76 -16.38 1.54
CA LEU A 69 -11.83 -16.79 0.48
C LEU A 69 -12.39 -16.44 -0.91
N SER A 70 -13.72 -16.37 -1.06
CA SER A 70 -14.36 -15.88 -2.29
C SER A 70 -13.99 -14.43 -2.63
N ARG A 71 -13.39 -13.69 -1.68
CA ARG A 71 -12.89 -12.33 -1.92
C ARG A 71 -11.74 -12.31 -2.92
N PHE A 72 -10.90 -13.36 -2.98
CA PHE A 72 -9.87 -13.45 -4.03
C PHE A 72 -10.49 -13.54 -5.43
N LYS A 73 -11.56 -14.31 -5.59
CA LYS A 73 -12.32 -14.35 -6.86
C LYS A 73 -12.93 -13.01 -7.22
N LYS A 74 -13.61 -12.36 -6.25
CA LYS A 74 -14.21 -11.03 -6.48
C LYS A 74 -13.16 -9.98 -6.85
N ALA A 75 -11.99 -10.06 -6.22
CA ALA A 75 -10.86 -9.21 -6.59
C ALA A 75 -10.38 -9.50 -8.02
N LEU A 76 -10.24 -10.78 -8.39
CA LEU A 76 -9.85 -11.20 -9.73
C LEU A 76 -10.85 -10.70 -10.79
N GLU A 77 -12.17 -10.86 -10.55
CA GLU A 77 -13.22 -10.32 -11.43
C GLU A 77 -13.10 -8.80 -11.62
N GLY A 78 -12.81 -8.07 -10.53
CA GLY A 78 -12.57 -6.63 -10.59
C GLY A 78 -11.33 -6.28 -11.42
N VAL A 79 -10.22 -7.01 -11.22
CA VAL A 79 -8.98 -6.82 -11.99
C VAL A 79 -9.18 -7.16 -13.47
N ASP A 80 -9.94 -8.21 -13.78
CA ASP A 80 -10.32 -8.57 -15.14
C ASP A 80 -11.15 -7.47 -15.79
N TYR A 81 -12.14 -6.95 -15.08
CA TYR A 81 -12.93 -5.83 -15.57
C TYR A 81 -12.04 -4.61 -15.84
N LEU A 82 -11.13 -4.26 -14.94
CA LEU A 82 -10.17 -3.16 -15.13
C LEU A 82 -9.32 -3.36 -16.40
N LEU A 83 -8.74 -4.54 -16.60
CA LEU A 83 -7.87 -4.81 -17.75
C LEU A 83 -8.65 -4.80 -19.07
N ASN A 84 -9.87 -5.36 -19.08
CA ASN A 84 -10.74 -5.39 -20.26
C ASN A 84 -11.32 -4.01 -20.59
N ASN A 85 -11.42 -3.11 -19.61
CA ASN A 85 -11.97 -1.77 -19.76
C ASN A 85 -10.91 -0.69 -19.49
N TRP A 86 -9.63 -0.99 -19.74
CA TRP A 86 -8.51 -0.16 -19.29
C TRP A 86 -8.67 1.32 -19.63
N GLU A 87 -8.92 1.66 -20.89
CA GLU A 87 -9.04 3.06 -21.29
C GLU A 87 -10.28 3.75 -20.67
N LYS A 88 -11.40 3.04 -20.55
CA LYS A 88 -12.61 3.57 -19.90
C LYS A 88 -12.39 3.86 -18.41
N GLU A 89 -11.68 2.97 -17.73
CA GLU A 89 -11.46 3.06 -16.30
C GLU A 89 -10.26 3.95 -15.93
N THR A 90 -9.38 4.26 -16.89
CA THR A 90 -8.17 5.06 -16.64
C THR A 90 -8.10 6.33 -17.47
N GLN A 91 -9.13 6.68 -18.23
CA GLN A 91 -9.25 7.96 -18.91
C GLN A 91 -10.58 8.65 -18.61
N GLU A 92 -10.56 9.97 -18.55
CA GLU A 92 -11.74 10.83 -18.50
C GLU A 92 -11.72 11.79 -19.68
N CYS A 93 -12.63 11.56 -20.63
CA CYS A 93 -12.80 12.41 -21.80
C CYS A 93 -13.88 13.45 -21.50
N THR A 94 -13.55 14.73 -21.66
CA THR A 94 -14.54 15.80 -21.50
C THR A 94 -15.32 15.97 -22.81
N THR A 95 -16.65 15.96 -22.74
CA THR A 95 -17.54 16.17 -23.89
C THR A 95 -17.53 17.59 -24.45
N SER A 96 -16.90 18.54 -23.73
CA SER A 96 -16.95 19.98 -24.04
C SER A 96 -15.72 20.54 -24.79
N GLY A 97 -14.75 19.70 -25.19
CA GLY A 97 -13.58 20.19 -25.91
C GLY A 97 -12.82 19.10 -26.68
N ASN A 98 -12.59 19.34 -27.97
CA ASN A 98 -11.62 18.73 -28.89
C ASN A 98 -11.50 17.19 -28.96
N GLY A 99 -12.27 16.43 -28.18
CA GLY A 99 -12.07 15.00 -27.97
C GLY A 99 -10.85 14.66 -27.09
N GLU A 100 -10.34 15.60 -26.29
CA GLU A 100 -9.14 15.37 -25.49
C GLU A 100 -9.45 14.59 -24.20
N CYS A 101 -8.86 13.40 -24.07
CA CYS A 101 -9.00 12.54 -22.90
C CYS A 101 -7.82 12.75 -21.94
N LYS A 102 -8.12 12.77 -20.64
CA LYS A 102 -7.13 12.88 -19.58
C LYS A 102 -6.93 11.53 -18.89
N ASP A 103 -5.68 11.08 -18.77
CA ASP A 103 -5.35 9.89 -17.98
C ASP A 103 -5.64 10.12 -16.48
N THR A 104 -6.30 9.15 -15.85
CA THR A 104 -6.74 9.15 -14.45
C THR A 104 -6.23 7.90 -13.71
N PRO A 105 -4.91 7.82 -13.47
CA PRO A 105 -4.27 6.63 -12.88
C PRO A 105 -4.75 6.29 -11.47
N ASP A 106 -5.29 7.25 -10.71
CA ASP A 106 -5.80 7.00 -9.35
C ASP A 106 -6.95 5.99 -9.31
N LYS A 107 -7.71 5.83 -10.40
CA LYS A 107 -8.79 4.82 -10.48
C LYS A 107 -8.28 3.39 -10.33
N VAL A 108 -7.07 3.09 -10.81
CA VAL A 108 -6.45 1.76 -10.67
C VAL A 108 -6.36 1.35 -9.20
N ARG A 109 -6.13 2.30 -8.28
CA ARG A 109 -5.96 2.05 -6.85
C ARG A 109 -7.24 1.53 -6.18
N TYR A 110 -8.42 1.84 -6.73
CA TYR A 110 -9.69 1.34 -6.21
C TYR A 110 -9.82 -0.17 -6.39
N TYR A 111 -9.37 -0.70 -7.52
CA TYR A 111 -9.41 -2.13 -7.86
C TYR A 111 -8.46 -3.01 -7.01
N PHE A 112 -7.65 -2.39 -6.17
CA PHE A 112 -6.76 -3.09 -5.23
C PHE A 112 -7.05 -2.72 -3.76
N GLY A 113 -8.16 -2.02 -3.49
CA GLY A 113 -8.53 -1.66 -2.12
C GLY A 113 -7.62 -0.63 -1.45
N LEU A 114 -6.86 0.13 -2.24
CA LEU A 114 -5.93 1.14 -1.74
C LEU A 114 -6.64 2.47 -1.40
N ARG A 115 -7.94 2.58 -1.69
CA ARG A 115 -8.77 3.78 -1.47
C ARG A 115 -9.97 3.54 -0.56
N THR A 116 -10.29 2.29 -0.23
CA THR A 116 -11.47 1.93 0.56
C THR A 116 -11.23 0.69 1.41
N THR A 117 -11.88 0.64 2.57
CA THR A 117 -11.88 -0.52 3.48
C THR A 117 -12.85 -1.61 3.05
N ASP A 118 -13.75 -1.33 2.12
CA ASP A 118 -14.82 -2.24 1.72
C ASP A 118 -14.43 -3.13 0.53
N HIS A 119 -13.18 -3.02 0.06
CA HIS A 119 -12.68 -3.78 -1.07
C HIS A 119 -12.39 -5.25 -0.72
N PRO A 120 -12.59 -6.21 -1.65
CA PRO A 120 -12.28 -7.62 -1.41
C PRO A 120 -10.83 -7.89 -0.94
N LEU A 121 -9.85 -7.08 -1.34
CA LEU A 121 -8.46 -7.20 -0.89
C LEU A 121 -8.11 -6.42 0.39
N PHE A 122 -9.09 -5.75 1.04
CA PHE A 122 -8.80 -4.99 2.25
C PHE A 122 -8.33 -5.90 3.41
N GLY A 123 -7.23 -5.50 4.07
CA GLY A 123 -6.63 -6.33 5.12
C GLY A 123 -6.00 -7.61 4.56
N LEU A 124 -5.27 -7.48 3.45
CA LEU A 124 -4.67 -8.59 2.69
C LEU A 124 -3.89 -9.58 3.57
N ASP A 125 -3.11 -9.11 4.54
CA ASP A 125 -2.35 -9.99 5.46
C ASP A 125 -3.25 -10.94 6.25
N LYS A 126 -4.39 -10.42 6.74
CA LYS A 126 -5.37 -11.22 7.47
C LYS A 126 -6.08 -12.20 6.54
N LEU A 127 -6.26 -11.82 5.28
CA LEU A 127 -6.85 -12.67 4.27
C LEU A 127 -5.91 -13.83 3.90
N PHE A 128 -4.60 -13.56 3.75
CA PHE A 128 -3.58 -14.58 3.54
C PHE A 128 -3.47 -15.54 4.71
N ALA A 129 -3.45 -15.05 5.96
CA ALA A 129 -3.40 -15.94 7.13
C ALA A 129 -4.55 -16.97 7.10
N LYS A 130 -5.77 -16.54 6.75
CA LYS A 130 -6.94 -17.41 6.64
C LYS A 130 -6.89 -18.33 5.43
N ALA A 131 -6.29 -17.87 4.34
CA ALA A 131 -6.09 -18.69 3.15
C ALA A 131 -5.10 -19.83 3.44
N THR A 132 -3.99 -19.54 4.14
CA THR A 132 -3.01 -20.53 4.57
C THR A 132 -3.64 -21.64 5.40
N ASP A 133 -4.53 -21.31 6.35
CA ASP A 133 -5.25 -22.29 7.18
C ASP A 133 -6.21 -23.19 6.39
N ARG A 134 -6.48 -22.87 5.11
CA ARG A 134 -7.44 -23.55 4.24
C ARG A 134 -6.79 -24.15 2.99
N LEU A 135 -5.46 -24.08 2.90
CA LEU A 135 -4.75 -24.71 1.81
C LEU A 135 -4.95 -26.23 1.86
N PRO A 136 -5.08 -26.88 0.69
CA PRO A 136 -5.05 -28.34 0.60
C PRO A 136 -3.70 -28.90 1.09
N ASP A 137 -3.71 -30.12 1.65
CA ASP A 137 -2.49 -30.78 2.14
C ASP A 137 -1.46 -31.05 1.03
N ASP A 138 -1.90 -31.10 -0.24
CA ASP A 138 -1.09 -31.36 -1.43
C ASP A 138 -0.52 -30.09 -2.09
N VAL A 139 -0.72 -28.91 -1.48
CA VAL A 139 -0.25 -27.66 -2.07
C VAL A 139 1.28 -27.56 -2.06
N ASP A 140 1.83 -26.95 -3.11
CA ASP A 140 3.21 -26.47 -3.11
C ASP A 140 3.31 -25.19 -2.25
N PHE A 141 3.79 -25.35 -1.01
CA PHE A 141 3.92 -24.24 -0.05
C PHE A 141 4.92 -23.18 -0.49
N GLU A 142 5.98 -23.54 -1.22
CA GLU A 142 6.95 -22.55 -1.72
C GLU A 142 6.30 -21.68 -2.80
N ALA A 143 5.54 -22.30 -3.71
CA ALA A 143 4.77 -21.57 -4.71
C ALA A 143 3.69 -20.69 -4.08
N TRP A 144 3.05 -21.11 -2.99
CA TRP A 144 2.12 -20.28 -2.23
C TRP A 144 2.79 -19.03 -1.66
N ILE A 145 3.97 -19.18 -1.04
CA ILE A 145 4.74 -18.06 -0.47
C ILE A 145 5.14 -17.09 -1.59
N GLU A 146 5.75 -17.58 -2.67
CA GLU A 146 6.17 -16.74 -3.80
C GLU A 146 4.98 -15.98 -4.40
N THR A 147 3.84 -16.64 -4.57
CA THR A 147 2.65 -16.03 -5.17
C THR A 147 2.02 -14.96 -4.25
N SER A 148 1.91 -15.24 -2.95
CA SER A 148 1.32 -14.32 -1.97
C SER A 148 2.20 -13.09 -1.71
N GLU A 149 3.51 -13.28 -1.58
CA GLU A 149 4.47 -12.17 -1.48
C GLU A 149 4.54 -11.37 -2.79
N GLY A 150 4.49 -12.07 -3.93
CA GLY A 150 4.39 -11.49 -5.26
C GLY A 150 3.20 -10.54 -5.37
N LEU A 151 2.01 -11.00 -4.98
CA LEU A 151 0.79 -10.17 -5.00
C LEU A 151 0.93 -8.92 -4.12
N SER A 152 1.42 -9.07 -2.88
CA SER A 152 1.65 -7.94 -1.98
C SER A 152 2.64 -6.91 -2.56
N SER A 153 3.72 -7.40 -3.17
CA SER A 153 4.73 -6.56 -3.81
C SER A 153 4.17 -5.81 -5.02
N GLN A 154 3.42 -6.50 -5.88
CA GLN A 154 2.79 -5.90 -7.06
C GLN A 154 1.75 -4.84 -6.66
N ILE A 155 0.92 -5.10 -5.65
CA ILE A 155 -0.05 -4.12 -5.12
C ILE A 155 0.67 -2.87 -4.60
N SER A 156 1.77 -3.06 -3.87
CA SER A 156 2.58 -1.94 -3.38
C SER A 156 3.15 -1.12 -4.55
N LYS A 157 3.62 -1.79 -5.61
CA LYS A 157 4.14 -1.11 -6.79
C LYS A 157 3.05 -0.42 -7.61
N ILE A 158 1.87 -1.02 -7.73
CA ILE A 158 0.69 -0.39 -8.34
C ILE A 158 0.37 0.90 -7.60
N ASN A 159 0.35 0.88 -6.26
CA ASN A 159 0.08 2.07 -5.46
C ASN A 159 1.11 3.17 -5.73
N GLU A 160 2.40 2.83 -5.72
CA GLU A 160 3.49 3.78 -5.97
C GLU A 160 3.36 4.41 -7.36
N LEU A 161 3.29 3.60 -8.42
CA LEU A 161 3.29 4.08 -9.80
C LEU A 161 2.05 4.92 -10.11
N SER A 162 0.86 4.44 -9.73
CA SER A 162 -0.40 5.17 -9.96
C SER A 162 -0.49 6.47 -9.17
N TYR A 163 0.03 6.49 -7.93
CA TYR A 163 0.12 7.71 -7.13
C TYR A 163 1.12 8.70 -7.74
N THR A 164 2.32 8.28 -8.12
CA THR A 164 3.28 9.18 -8.79
C THR A 164 2.70 9.71 -10.11
N SER A 165 2.02 8.86 -10.86
CA SER A 165 1.39 9.21 -12.13
C SER A 165 0.30 10.26 -11.96
N SER A 166 -0.48 10.27 -10.87
CA SER A 166 -1.59 11.21 -10.69
C SER A 166 -1.15 12.67 -10.51
N PHE A 167 0.13 12.89 -10.16
CA PHE A 167 0.74 14.21 -10.05
C PHE A 167 1.72 14.53 -11.19
N GLY A 168 1.84 13.65 -12.19
CA GLY A 168 2.85 13.76 -13.24
C GLY A 168 2.77 15.05 -14.06
N GLU A 169 1.59 15.65 -14.22
CA GLU A 169 1.41 16.93 -14.92
C GLU A 169 1.91 18.14 -14.11
N TYR A 170 1.91 18.06 -12.78
CA TYR A 170 2.21 19.20 -11.91
C TYR A 170 3.69 19.27 -11.47
N ASN A 171 4.48 18.23 -11.76
CA ASN A 171 5.88 18.15 -11.35
C ASN A 171 6.80 18.92 -12.32
N PRO A 172 7.92 19.50 -11.85
CA PRO A 172 8.95 20.06 -12.74
C PRO A 172 9.48 19.01 -13.71
N GLY A 173 9.45 19.31 -15.02
CA GLY A 173 9.77 18.33 -16.07
C GLY A 173 8.68 17.27 -16.30
N GLY A 174 7.50 17.47 -15.70
CA GLY A 174 6.29 16.69 -15.83
C GLY A 174 5.60 16.81 -17.19
N GLY A 175 4.43 16.19 -17.32
CA GLY A 175 3.56 16.31 -18.49
C GLY A 175 2.66 15.10 -18.70
N LYS A 176 1.71 15.23 -19.64
CA LYS A 176 0.76 14.16 -19.99
C LYS A 176 1.46 12.87 -20.40
N GLU A 177 2.58 12.98 -21.12
CA GLU A 177 3.41 11.83 -21.51
C GLU A 177 3.98 11.06 -20.31
N LEU A 178 4.38 11.77 -19.24
CA LEU A 178 4.87 11.11 -18.03
C LEU A 178 3.75 10.45 -17.24
N VAL A 179 2.57 11.07 -17.20
CA VAL A 179 1.37 10.42 -16.66
C VAL A 179 1.09 9.14 -17.44
N ARG A 180 1.03 9.20 -18.77
CA ARG A 180 0.77 8.03 -19.60
C ARG A 180 1.82 6.94 -19.41
N LYS A 181 3.10 7.31 -19.35
CA LYS A 181 4.21 6.37 -19.10
C LYS A 181 4.01 5.61 -17.79
N TYR A 182 3.79 6.31 -16.67
CA TYR A 182 3.62 5.64 -15.38
C TYR A 182 2.30 4.87 -15.29
N LEU A 183 1.24 5.32 -15.97
CA LEU A 183 0.01 4.55 -16.10
C LEU A 183 0.23 3.22 -16.82
N LEU A 184 1.00 3.20 -17.91
CA LEU A 184 1.33 1.96 -18.64
C LEU A 184 2.22 1.02 -17.80
N LEU A 185 3.19 1.56 -17.07
CA LEU A 185 3.97 0.76 -16.11
C LEU A 185 3.08 0.20 -14.99
N THR A 186 2.08 0.96 -14.55
CA THR A 186 1.08 0.47 -13.60
C THR A 186 0.32 -0.71 -14.21
N LYS A 187 -0.09 -0.62 -15.49
CA LYS A 187 -0.78 -1.72 -16.19
C LYS A 187 0.00 -3.03 -16.18
N GLU A 188 1.31 -2.95 -16.40
CA GLU A 188 2.18 -4.14 -16.34
C GLU A 188 2.11 -4.82 -14.97
N GLN A 189 2.13 -4.04 -13.90
CA GLN A 189 1.99 -4.58 -12.54
C GLN A 189 0.59 -5.15 -12.28
N VAL A 190 -0.47 -4.55 -12.85
CA VAL A 190 -1.84 -5.08 -12.76
C VAL A 190 -1.94 -6.46 -13.43
N VAL A 191 -1.26 -6.66 -14.57
CA VAL A 191 -1.22 -7.98 -15.24
C VAL A 191 -0.51 -9.03 -14.37
N LEU A 192 0.58 -8.66 -13.72
CA LEU A 192 1.28 -9.58 -12.79
C LEU A 192 0.41 -9.89 -11.56
N ALA A 193 -0.27 -8.88 -10.99
CA ALA A 193 -1.22 -9.06 -9.90
C ALA A 193 -2.39 -9.97 -10.27
N LYS A 194 -2.89 -9.86 -11.50
CA LYS A 194 -3.88 -10.79 -12.03
C LYS A 194 -3.36 -12.23 -12.01
N GLY A 195 -2.16 -12.48 -12.53
CA GLY A 195 -1.58 -13.83 -12.55
C GLY A 195 -1.39 -14.42 -11.15
N SER A 196 -0.95 -13.59 -10.18
CA SER A 196 -0.88 -14.01 -8.78
C SER A 196 -2.26 -14.33 -8.20
N LEU A 197 -3.29 -13.53 -8.48
CA LEU A 197 -4.67 -13.81 -8.05
C LEU A 197 -5.24 -15.10 -8.67
N GLU A 198 -5.03 -15.34 -9.97
CA GLU A 198 -5.43 -16.58 -10.65
C GLU A 198 -4.79 -17.80 -9.98
N THR A 199 -3.50 -17.69 -9.65
CA THR A 199 -2.74 -18.76 -9.01
C THR A 199 -3.24 -19.03 -7.59
N ILE A 200 -3.49 -17.99 -6.79
CA ILE A 200 -4.08 -18.10 -5.44
C ILE A 200 -5.45 -18.78 -5.50
N VAL A 201 -6.33 -18.34 -6.40
CA VAL A 201 -7.67 -18.91 -6.61
C VAL A 201 -7.57 -20.40 -6.97
N SER A 202 -6.65 -20.75 -7.87
CA SER A 202 -6.39 -22.14 -8.26
C SER A 202 -5.87 -22.99 -7.10
N MET A 203 -4.89 -22.50 -6.32
CA MET A 203 -4.32 -23.23 -5.17
C MET A 203 -5.36 -23.46 -4.06
N LEU A 204 -6.25 -22.50 -3.85
CA LEU A 204 -7.35 -22.59 -2.89
C LEU A 204 -8.51 -23.46 -3.39
N LYS A 205 -8.48 -23.93 -4.65
CA LYS A 205 -9.53 -24.75 -5.28
C LYS A 205 -10.91 -24.06 -5.19
N ILE A 206 -10.92 -22.73 -5.23
CA ILE A 206 -12.15 -21.94 -5.29
C ILE A 206 -12.43 -21.61 -6.74
#